data_AF-A0A0B3SHT8-F1
#
_entry.id   AF-A0A0B3SHT8-F1
#
_cell.length_a   1.000
_cell.length_b   1.000
_cell.length_c   1.000
_cell.angle_alpha   90.00
_cell.angle_beta   90.00
_cell.angle_gamma   90.00
#
_symmetry.space_group_name_H-M   'P 1'
#
loop_
_entity.id
_entity.type
_entity.pdbx_description
1 polymer ?
#
loop_
_entity_poly.entity_id
_entity_poly.type
_entity_poly.pdbx_seq_one_letter_code
_entity_poly.pdbx_strand_id
1 'polypeptide(L)'
;MKGTMSEMELSVVRQRSLEALRQKAQRGELFLNVAVGYVKVGRDRIAKDPDRRIQEAIGLVFRKFVEFQSIRQVHLWLRQEGILMPSIESGGDGRRVIWKAPVYNTIRGLLTNPVYGGAYAFGRTASRITVENGRKRVSRGHRRDRDEWDVLIVDHHEGYVAWEEFERNQRLNADNANCRGLMARGSVRRAEAMLAGLLRCGQCGRRLHVSYSGNGGFCVRYSCRGAHLNHGTQTCISFGGMRVDAAVSAEVLRLLSPLGIKAALMAVAERYAAIADTRQQAELALTRARYEADLARRQYDAVDPTNRLVAAELEQRWNTRLAEVQRQEERFDAIGMDKPSLSPTERERLLSLGADLHTAWSHPGVTAETRKRILRAVLEEIVVTLTEGRIELLLHWRGGDHTSLVVPRNRTGQHRYSSDVEVQDLIRALSRQQTDGAIAATLNRLNIQTGRGNPWTEVRVRSFRNTHRIPVYRLGEAAERGELSLEEAANRLGVRKMTVLRLIREGTLAGSSLQRRSLGDPGSANRGP
;
A
#
# COMPACT_ATOMS: atom_id res chain seq x y z
N MET A 1 27.35 -32.92 -51.64
CA MET A 1 26.17 -32.17 -52.14
C MET A 1 24.82 -32.72 -51.68
N LYS A 2 24.55 -34.04 -51.69
CA LYS A 2 23.23 -34.58 -51.26
C LYS A 2 22.90 -34.35 -49.77
N GLY A 3 23.89 -34.45 -48.88
CA GLY A 3 23.69 -34.20 -47.44
C GLY A 3 23.34 -32.75 -47.11
N THR A 4 24.02 -31.79 -47.76
CA THR A 4 23.78 -30.35 -47.56
C THR A 4 22.43 -29.89 -48.14
N MET A 5 21.98 -30.49 -49.24
CA MET A 5 20.62 -30.30 -49.78
C MET A 5 19.56 -30.82 -48.81
N SER A 6 19.76 -32.03 -48.26
CA SER A 6 18.83 -32.63 -47.29
C SER A 6 18.71 -31.80 -46.00
N GLU A 7 19.83 -31.27 -45.47
CA GLU A 7 19.81 -30.35 -44.33
C GLU A 7 19.10 -29.03 -44.64
N MET A 8 19.29 -28.49 -45.85
CA MET A 8 18.60 -27.27 -46.29
C MET A 8 17.09 -27.51 -46.41
N GLU A 9 16.65 -28.62 -47.00
CA GLU A 9 15.23 -29.00 -47.09
C GLU A 9 14.58 -29.16 -45.70
N LEU A 10 15.26 -29.84 -44.78
CA LEU A 10 14.81 -29.97 -43.39
C LEU A 10 14.67 -28.61 -42.71
N SER A 11 15.58 -27.66 -43.00
CA SER A 11 15.50 -26.30 -42.47
C SER A 11 14.26 -25.55 -43.00
N VAL A 12 13.96 -25.69 -44.29
CA VAL A 12 12.79 -25.06 -44.94
C VAL A 12 11.48 -25.65 -44.42
N VAL A 13 11.38 -26.98 -44.30
CA VAL A 13 10.19 -27.64 -43.73
C VAL A 13 9.96 -27.21 -42.29
N ARG A 14 11.04 -27.12 -41.50
CA ARG A 14 10.97 -26.63 -40.12
C ARG A 14 10.51 -25.17 -40.05
N GLN A 15 11.03 -24.32 -40.92
CA GLN A 15 10.62 -22.91 -40.99
C GLN A 15 9.14 -22.78 -41.32
N ARG A 16 8.66 -23.45 -42.37
CA ARG A 16 7.24 -23.46 -42.77
C ARG A 16 6.34 -23.96 -41.64
N SER A 17 6.76 -25.01 -40.93
CA SER A 17 6.01 -25.55 -39.79
C SER A 17 5.91 -24.54 -38.63
N LEU A 18 7.00 -23.81 -38.36
CA LEU A 18 7.00 -22.75 -37.34
C LEU A 18 6.13 -21.56 -37.75
N GLU A 19 6.15 -21.17 -39.02
CA GLU A 19 5.27 -20.13 -39.56
C GLU A 19 3.79 -20.54 -39.51
N ALA A 20 3.46 -21.78 -39.85
CA ALA A 20 2.10 -22.31 -39.72
C ALA A 20 1.61 -22.30 -38.27
N LEU A 21 2.47 -22.67 -37.31
CA LEU A 21 2.16 -22.57 -35.88
C LEU A 21 1.92 -21.11 -35.46
N ARG A 22 2.77 -20.18 -35.91
CA ARG A 22 2.60 -18.75 -35.61
C ARG A 22 1.30 -18.19 -36.19
N GLN A 23 0.95 -18.52 -37.43
CA GLN A 23 -0.32 -18.09 -38.02
C GLN A 23 -1.52 -18.66 -37.25
N LYS A 24 -1.45 -19.92 -36.82
CA LYS A 24 -2.51 -20.52 -35.99
C LYS A 24 -2.61 -19.85 -34.61
N ALA A 25 -1.48 -19.46 -34.02
CA ALA A 25 -1.46 -18.69 -32.78
C ALA A 25 -2.03 -17.27 -32.96
N GLN A 26 -1.72 -16.59 -34.06
CA GLN A 26 -2.24 -15.25 -34.36
C GLN A 26 -3.77 -15.21 -34.47
N ARG A 27 -4.40 -16.32 -34.89
CA ARG A 27 -5.85 -16.47 -34.90
C ARG A 27 -6.45 -16.91 -33.55
N GLY A 28 -5.63 -17.19 -32.53
CA GLY A 28 -6.08 -17.69 -31.22
C GLY A 28 -6.38 -19.20 -31.19
N GLU A 29 -6.11 -19.93 -32.26
CA GLU A 29 -6.57 -21.31 -32.45
C GLU A 29 -5.57 -22.36 -31.94
N LEU A 30 -4.32 -21.95 -31.61
CA LEU A 30 -3.26 -22.87 -31.22
C LEU A 30 -3.28 -23.14 -29.71
N PHE A 31 -3.65 -24.36 -29.32
CA PHE A 31 -3.61 -24.82 -27.93
C PHE A 31 -2.64 -26.00 -27.79
N LEU A 32 -1.48 -25.76 -27.16
CA LEU A 32 -0.52 -26.83 -26.82
C LEU A 32 -0.94 -27.58 -25.57
N ASN A 33 -1.41 -26.85 -24.55
CA ASN A 33 -1.98 -27.37 -23.31
C ASN A 33 -3.11 -26.44 -22.88
N VAL A 34 -4.22 -26.99 -22.41
CA VAL A 34 -5.36 -26.20 -21.91
C VAL A 34 -5.16 -25.95 -20.40
N ALA A 35 -5.46 -24.76 -19.89
CA ALA A 35 -5.34 -24.44 -18.47
C ALA A 35 -6.38 -25.21 -17.62
N VAL A 36 -6.10 -25.42 -16.32
CA VAL A 36 -7.08 -26.01 -15.37
C VAL A 36 -8.34 -25.12 -15.34
N GLY A 37 -9.52 -25.72 -15.34
CA GLY A 37 -10.79 -24.97 -15.42
C GLY A 37 -11.29 -24.70 -16.83
N TYR A 38 -10.54 -25.14 -17.84
CA TYR A 38 -10.94 -25.05 -19.24
C TYR A 38 -10.88 -26.41 -19.92
N VAL A 39 -11.80 -26.61 -20.84
CA VAL A 39 -11.87 -27.74 -21.77
C VAL A 39 -11.83 -27.24 -23.20
N LYS A 40 -11.32 -28.07 -24.10
CA LYS A 40 -11.28 -27.74 -25.53
C LYS A 40 -12.66 -28.03 -26.13
N VAL A 41 -13.25 -27.05 -26.81
CA VAL A 41 -14.52 -27.20 -27.53
C VAL A 41 -14.20 -27.16 -29.03
N GLY A 42 -14.36 -28.28 -29.70
CA GLY A 42 -13.96 -28.43 -31.10
C GLY A 42 -12.44 -28.42 -31.30
N ARG A 43 -11.97 -27.90 -32.44
CA ARG A 43 -10.55 -27.89 -32.81
C ARG A 43 -9.78 -26.66 -32.34
N ASP A 44 -10.47 -25.54 -32.17
CA ASP A 44 -9.81 -24.22 -32.14
C ASP A 44 -10.39 -23.28 -31.07
N ARG A 45 -11.23 -23.76 -30.15
CA ARG A 45 -11.77 -22.95 -29.04
C ARG A 45 -11.62 -23.65 -27.69
N ILE A 46 -11.69 -22.86 -26.63
CA ILE A 46 -11.76 -23.33 -25.24
C ILE A 46 -12.98 -22.72 -24.57
N ALA A 47 -13.61 -23.49 -23.68
CA ALA A 47 -14.70 -23.05 -22.82
C ALA A 47 -14.41 -23.47 -21.38
N LYS A 48 -15.09 -22.83 -20.42
CA LYS A 48 -14.99 -23.24 -19.01
C LYS A 48 -15.37 -24.71 -18.85
N ASP A 49 -14.69 -25.39 -17.94
CA ASP A 49 -15.02 -26.76 -17.59
C ASP A 49 -16.47 -26.82 -17.08
N PRO A 50 -17.34 -27.72 -17.59
CA PRO A 50 -18.73 -27.78 -17.18
C PRO A 50 -18.91 -28.17 -15.70
N ASP A 51 -17.89 -28.77 -15.05
CA ASP A 51 -17.93 -29.08 -13.62
C ASP A 51 -17.95 -27.78 -12.78
N ARG A 52 -19.11 -27.51 -12.18
CA ARG A 52 -19.34 -26.35 -11.31
C ARG A 52 -18.39 -26.32 -10.11
N ARG A 53 -17.98 -27.48 -9.58
CA ARG A 53 -17.03 -27.54 -8.46
C ARG A 53 -15.66 -26.99 -8.86
N ILE A 54 -15.21 -27.29 -10.08
CA ILE A 54 -13.97 -26.73 -10.63
C ILE A 54 -14.11 -25.23 -10.82
N GLN A 55 -15.25 -24.78 -11.37
CA GLN A 55 -15.51 -23.36 -11.57
C GLN A 55 -15.51 -22.58 -10.26
N GLU A 56 -16.21 -23.08 -9.24
CA GLU A 56 -16.32 -22.47 -7.93
C GLU A 56 -14.97 -22.40 -7.21
N ALA A 57 -14.18 -23.48 -7.25
CA ALA A 57 -12.86 -23.53 -6.62
C ALA A 57 -11.90 -22.50 -7.23
N ILE A 58 -11.88 -22.35 -8.55
CA ILE A 58 -11.05 -21.36 -9.23
C ILE A 58 -11.58 -19.94 -8.98
N GLY A 59 -12.90 -19.72 -9.09
CA GLY A 59 -13.51 -18.43 -8.80
C GLY A 59 -13.27 -17.97 -7.36
N LEU A 60 -13.24 -18.88 -6.39
CA LEU A 60 -12.93 -18.58 -4.99
C LEU A 60 -11.52 -18.01 -4.82
N VAL A 61 -10.53 -18.52 -5.57
CA VAL A 61 -9.16 -17.98 -5.54
C VAL A 61 -9.14 -16.51 -5.92
N PHE A 62 -9.87 -16.13 -6.97
CA PHE A 62 -9.95 -14.74 -7.43
C PHE A 62 -10.69 -13.86 -6.41
N ARG A 63 -11.85 -14.29 -5.91
CA ARG A 63 -12.58 -13.56 -4.85
C ARG A 63 -11.72 -13.31 -3.61
N LYS A 64 -11.03 -14.35 -3.11
CA LYS A 64 -10.14 -14.22 -1.96
C LYS A 64 -8.89 -13.41 -2.26
N PHE A 65 -8.44 -13.37 -3.50
CA PHE A 65 -7.35 -12.48 -3.90
C PHE A 65 -7.77 -11.01 -3.86
N VAL A 66 -9.00 -10.66 -4.23
CA VAL A 66 -9.53 -9.30 -4.05
C VAL A 66 -9.51 -8.88 -2.58
N GLU A 67 -9.90 -9.78 -1.68
CA GLU A 67 -9.89 -9.54 -0.23
C GLU A 67 -8.46 -9.39 0.35
N PHE A 68 -7.58 -10.35 0.07
CA PHE A 68 -6.26 -10.45 0.70
C PHE A 68 -5.14 -9.73 -0.04
N GLN A 69 -5.34 -9.46 -1.33
CA GLN A 69 -4.37 -8.82 -2.23
C GLN A 69 -2.97 -9.47 -2.16
N SER A 70 -2.88 -10.78 -1.92
CA SER A 70 -1.63 -11.51 -1.74
C SER A 70 -1.77 -13.01 -2.04
N ILE A 71 -1.02 -13.50 -3.04
CA ILE A 71 -1.02 -14.92 -3.46
C ILE A 71 -0.71 -15.85 -2.27
N ARG A 72 0.25 -15.44 -1.42
CA ARG A 72 0.65 -16.24 -0.25
C ARG A 72 -0.48 -16.35 0.77
N GLN A 73 -1.20 -15.26 1.03
CA GLN A 73 -2.30 -15.27 2.00
C GLN A 73 -3.46 -16.12 1.49
N VAL A 74 -3.82 -16.00 0.20
CA VAL A 74 -4.81 -16.88 -0.44
C VAL A 74 -4.42 -18.35 -0.29
N HIS A 75 -3.16 -18.70 -0.58
CA HIS A 75 -2.66 -20.07 -0.41
C HIS A 75 -2.74 -20.56 1.05
N LEU A 76 -2.33 -19.75 2.02
CA LEU A 76 -2.38 -20.15 3.43
C LEU A 76 -3.81 -20.32 3.94
N TRP A 77 -4.71 -19.42 3.55
CA TRP A 77 -6.12 -19.51 3.89
C TRP A 77 -6.75 -20.78 3.31
N LEU A 78 -6.52 -21.08 2.02
CA LEU A 78 -7.03 -22.33 1.41
C LEU A 78 -6.50 -23.59 2.13
N ARG A 79 -5.25 -23.58 2.59
CA ARG A 79 -4.67 -24.68 3.38
C ARG A 79 -5.31 -24.81 4.76
N GLN A 80 -5.56 -23.69 5.42
CA GLN A 80 -6.14 -23.65 6.76
C GLN A 80 -7.60 -24.11 6.76
N GLU A 81 -8.37 -23.73 5.73
CA GLU A 81 -9.75 -24.15 5.52
C GLU A 81 -9.89 -25.56 4.88
N GLY A 82 -8.78 -26.24 4.61
CA GLY A 82 -8.81 -27.59 4.02
C GLY A 82 -9.36 -27.66 2.59
N ILE A 83 -9.37 -26.54 1.86
CA ILE A 83 -9.96 -26.45 0.53
C ILE A 83 -9.02 -27.09 -0.50
N LEU A 84 -9.48 -28.13 -1.18
CA LEU A 84 -8.74 -28.80 -2.25
C LEU A 84 -8.86 -28.03 -3.57
N MET A 85 -7.80 -28.08 -4.39
CA MET A 85 -7.76 -27.46 -5.71
C MET A 85 -7.72 -28.50 -6.82
N PRO A 86 -8.37 -28.23 -7.97
CA PRO A 86 -8.25 -29.07 -9.14
C PRO A 86 -6.83 -28.99 -9.71
N SER A 87 -6.28 -30.14 -10.04
CA SER A 87 -5.02 -30.32 -10.74
C SER A 87 -5.25 -31.24 -11.92
N ILE A 88 -4.52 -31.04 -13.01
CA ILE A 88 -4.56 -31.93 -14.16
C ILE A 88 -3.40 -32.90 -14.05
N GLU A 89 -3.69 -34.19 -14.17
CA GLU A 89 -2.70 -35.19 -14.54
C GLU A 89 -2.92 -35.59 -15.99
N SER A 90 -1.82 -35.64 -16.74
CA SER A 90 -1.81 -36.10 -18.13
C SER A 90 -1.10 -37.45 -18.14
N GLY A 91 -1.85 -38.52 -18.40
CA GLY A 91 -1.37 -39.89 -18.52
C GLY A 91 -1.75 -40.51 -19.88
N GLY A 92 -1.52 -41.81 -20.04
CA GLY A 92 -1.88 -42.56 -21.26
C GLY A 92 -3.38 -42.49 -21.61
N ASP A 93 -4.24 -42.41 -20.60
CA ASP A 93 -5.71 -42.34 -20.74
C ASP A 93 -6.26 -40.91 -20.94
N GLY A 94 -5.37 -39.94 -21.20
CA GLY A 94 -5.74 -38.54 -21.43
C GLY A 94 -5.69 -37.66 -20.18
N ARG A 95 -6.52 -36.61 -20.20
CA ARG A 95 -6.50 -35.50 -19.22
C ARG A 95 -7.51 -35.77 -18.11
N ARG A 96 -7.04 -36.10 -16.91
CA ARG A 96 -7.89 -36.32 -15.74
C ARG A 96 -7.72 -35.22 -14.70
N VAL A 97 -8.84 -34.76 -14.14
CA VAL A 97 -8.83 -33.82 -13.02
C VAL A 97 -8.76 -34.59 -11.70
N ILE A 98 -7.85 -34.19 -10.83
CA ILE A 98 -7.68 -34.71 -9.48
C ILE A 98 -7.68 -33.57 -8.47
N TRP A 99 -8.16 -33.84 -7.27
CA TRP A 99 -8.25 -32.85 -6.20
C TRP A 99 -7.08 -33.01 -5.25
N LYS A 100 -6.23 -31.98 -5.17
CA LYS A 100 -5.02 -31.98 -4.35
C LYS A 100 -5.01 -30.76 -3.43
N ALA A 101 -4.32 -30.87 -2.31
CA ALA A 101 -4.12 -29.72 -1.44
C ALA A 101 -3.33 -28.63 -2.20
N PRO A 102 -3.72 -27.35 -2.08
CA PRO A 102 -3.19 -26.25 -2.89
C PRO A 102 -1.69 -26.07 -2.65
N VAL A 103 -0.94 -25.83 -3.71
CA VAL A 103 0.49 -25.48 -3.62
C VAL A 103 0.67 -24.06 -4.12
N TYR A 104 1.62 -23.31 -3.55
CA TYR A 104 1.85 -21.91 -3.91
C TYR A 104 1.98 -21.68 -5.42
N ASN A 105 2.70 -22.56 -6.13
CA ASN A 105 2.89 -22.45 -7.58
C ASN A 105 1.58 -22.61 -8.36
N THR A 106 0.65 -23.43 -7.89
CA THR A 106 -0.69 -23.60 -8.50
C THR A 106 -1.48 -22.30 -8.39
N ILE A 107 -1.56 -21.72 -7.19
CA ILE A 107 -2.28 -20.46 -6.94
C ILE A 107 -1.65 -19.30 -7.71
N ARG A 108 -0.31 -19.24 -7.72
CA ARG A 108 0.43 -18.28 -8.55
C ARG A 108 0.16 -18.48 -10.05
N GLY A 109 0.05 -19.72 -10.50
CA GLY A 109 -0.29 -20.05 -11.88
C GLY A 109 -1.66 -19.49 -12.28
N LEU A 110 -2.68 -19.70 -11.45
CA LEU A 110 -4.03 -19.15 -11.64
C LEU A 110 -4.00 -17.62 -11.73
N LEU A 111 -3.39 -16.97 -10.74
CA LEU A 111 -3.40 -15.51 -10.61
C LEU A 111 -2.46 -14.76 -11.58
N THR A 112 -1.64 -15.47 -12.37
CA THR A 112 -0.70 -14.85 -13.33
C THR A 112 -0.89 -15.30 -14.77
N ASN A 113 -1.83 -16.20 -15.04
CA ASN A 113 -2.08 -16.70 -16.39
C ASN A 113 -3.22 -15.92 -17.06
N PRO A 114 -2.96 -15.20 -18.19
CA PRO A 114 -3.95 -14.34 -18.85
C PRO A 114 -5.22 -15.07 -19.31
N VAL A 115 -5.17 -16.39 -19.49
CA VAL A 115 -6.32 -17.24 -19.82
C VAL A 115 -7.48 -17.02 -18.83
N TYR A 116 -7.19 -16.87 -17.53
CA TYR A 116 -8.25 -16.66 -16.54
C TYR A 116 -8.89 -15.26 -16.61
N GLY A 117 -8.25 -14.31 -17.30
CA GLY A 117 -8.82 -13.01 -17.65
C GLY A 117 -9.47 -12.97 -19.04
N GLY A 118 -9.72 -14.13 -19.66
CA GLY A 118 -10.33 -14.23 -20.99
C GLY A 118 -9.38 -14.01 -22.17
N ALA A 119 -8.09 -13.76 -21.91
CA ALA A 119 -7.13 -13.45 -22.97
C ALA A 119 -6.32 -14.67 -23.41
N TYR A 120 -6.19 -14.82 -24.73
CA TYR A 120 -5.27 -15.77 -25.37
C TYR A 120 -3.88 -15.14 -25.49
N ALA A 121 -2.84 -15.87 -25.08
CA ALA A 121 -1.47 -15.39 -25.14
C ALA A 121 -0.50 -16.48 -25.64
N PHE A 122 0.33 -16.14 -26.63
CA PHE A 122 1.35 -17.00 -27.20
C PHE A 122 2.74 -16.32 -27.18
N GLY A 123 3.81 -17.12 -27.18
CA GLY A 123 5.18 -16.60 -27.18
C GLY A 123 5.68 -16.04 -25.84
N ARG A 124 5.05 -16.44 -24.72
CA ARG A 124 5.36 -15.94 -23.36
C ARG A 124 6.76 -16.30 -22.84
N THR A 125 7.43 -17.25 -23.48
CA THR A 125 8.79 -17.69 -23.13
C THR A 125 9.67 -17.76 -24.38
N ALA A 126 10.93 -17.38 -24.23
CA ALA A 126 11.96 -17.43 -25.26
C ALA A 126 13.10 -18.38 -24.89
N SER A 127 13.86 -18.76 -25.92
CA SER A 127 15.15 -19.43 -25.76
C SER A 127 16.25 -18.41 -25.97
N ARG A 128 17.20 -18.31 -25.04
CA ARG A 128 18.41 -17.51 -25.17
C ARG A 128 19.53 -18.40 -25.67
N ILE A 129 20.23 -17.94 -26.70
CA ILE A 129 21.40 -18.62 -27.26
C ILE A 129 22.62 -17.83 -26.80
N THR A 130 23.50 -18.46 -26.02
CA THR A 130 24.79 -17.90 -25.64
C THR A 130 25.89 -18.76 -26.25
N VAL A 131 27.01 -18.15 -26.63
CA VAL A 131 28.21 -18.86 -27.05
C VAL A 131 29.19 -18.81 -25.89
N GLU A 132 29.39 -19.94 -25.22
CA GLU A 132 30.38 -20.09 -24.13
C GLU A 132 31.50 -21.00 -24.66
N ASN A 133 32.75 -20.54 -24.60
CA ASN A 133 33.94 -21.29 -25.07
C ASN A 133 33.80 -21.84 -26.50
N GLY A 134 33.26 -21.04 -27.44
CA GLY A 134 33.07 -21.45 -28.83
C GLY A 134 31.95 -22.48 -29.07
N ARG A 135 31.19 -22.87 -28.03
CA ARG A 135 30.05 -23.81 -28.16
C ARG A 135 28.72 -23.10 -27.97
N LYS A 136 27.77 -23.41 -28.84
CA LYS A 136 26.39 -22.92 -28.77
C LYS A 136 25.68 -23.55 -27.57
N ARG A 137 25.31 -22.74 -26.58
CA ARG A 137 24.47 -23.13 -25.45
C ARG A 137 23.09 -22.51 -25.60
N VAL A 138 22.06 -23.35 -25.65
CA VAL A 138 20.66 -22.90 -25.74
C VAL A 138 20.02 -23.06 -24.37
N SER A 139 19.73 -21.95 -23.72
CA SER A 139 18.97 -21.90 -22.48
C SER A 139 17.51 -21.58 -22.80
N ARG A 140 16.58 -22.47 -22.45
CA ARG A 140 15.13 -22.34 -22.78
C ARG A 140 14.32 -21.92 -21.55
N GLY A 141 13.13 -21.36 -21.79
CA GLY A 141 12.16 -21.07 -20.72
C GLY A 141 12.32 -19.71 -20.05
N HIS A 142 13.06 -18.79 -20.67
CA HIS A 142 13.15 -17.41 -20.19
C HIS A 142 11.81 -16.72 -20.41
N ARG A 143 11.17 -16.23 -19.35
CA ARG A 143 9.93 -15.44 -19.50
C ARG A 143 10.24 -14.13 -20.22
N ARG A 144 9.35 -13.75 -21.13
CA ARG A 144 9.35 -12.47 -21.81
C ARG A 144 8.40 -11.50 -21.13
N ASP A 145 8.71 -10.22 -21.21
CA ASP A 145 7.79 -9.17 -20.80
C ASP A 145 6.57 -9.16 -21.72
N ARG A 146 5.45 -8.62 -21.23
CA ARG A 146 4.16 -8.70 -21.92
C ARG A 146 4.21 -8.09 -23.31
N ASP A 147 4.89 -6.97 -23.45
CA ASP A 147 4.97 -6.20 -24.69
C ASP A 147 5.83 -6.92 -25.75
N GLU A 148 6.57 -7.94 -25.33
CA GLU A 148 7.33 -8.82 -26.22
C GLU A 148 6.56 -10.10 -26.57
N TRP A 149 5.33 -10.31 -26.10
CA TRP A 149 4.59 -11.53 -26.45
C TRP A 149 4.24 -11.53 -27.94
N ASP A 150 4.37 -12.70 -28.59
CA ASP A 150 4.14 -12.81 -30.03
C ASP A 150 2.65 -12.58 -30.38
N VAL A 151 1.74 -12.97 -29.49
CA VAL A 151 0.29 -12.78 -29.64
C VAL A 151 -0.35 -12.54 -28.28
N LEU A 152 -1.21 -11.53 -28.20
CA LEU A 152 -2.14 -11.30 -27.10
C LEU A 152 -3.50 -10.89 -27.68
N ILE A 153 -4.52 -11.73 -27.48
CA ILE A 153 -5.90 -11.45 -27.92
C ILE A 153 -6.74 -11.38 -26.66
N VAL A 154 -7.20 -10.19 -26.31
CA VAL A 154 -8.14 -9.94 -25.20
C VAL A 154 -9.54 -10.36 -25.64
N ASP A 155 -10.39 -10.77 -24.70
CA ASP A 155 -11.76 -11.23 -24.94
C ASP A 155 -11.89 -12.39 -25.94
N HIS A 156 -10.90 -13.28 -25.96
CA HIS A 156 -10.89 -14.45 -26.82
C HIS A 156 -11.91 -15.52 -26.36
N HIS A 157 -12.10 -15.65 -25.05
CA HIS A 157 -12.97 -16.66 -24.44
C HIS A 157 -13.43 -16.19 -23.05
N GLU A 158 -14.39 -16.90 -22.46
CA GLU A 158 -14.94 -16.54 -21.17
C GLU A 158 -13.91 -16.69 -20.03
N GLY A 159 -13.49 -15.56 -19.44
CA GLY A 159 -12.61 -15.49 -18.28
C GLY A 159 -13.30 -15.87 -16.96
N TYR A 160 -12.52 -16.25 -15.96
CA TYR A 160 -12.98 -16.33 -14.56
C TYR A 160 -13.13 -14.96 -13.91
N VAL A 161 -12.38 -13.98 -14.41
CA VAL A 161 -12.45 -12.56 -14.06
C VAL A 161 -12.41 -11.74 -15.34
N ALA A 162 -12.93 -10.51 -15.31
CA ALA A 162 -12.80 -9.57 -16.41
C ALA A 162 -11.32 -9.21 -16.67
N TRP A 163 -10.99 -8.80 -17.89
CA TRP A 163 -9.62 -8.48 -18.26
C TRP A 163 -9.04 -7.34 -17.42
N GLU A 164 -9.82 -6.31 -17.14
CA GLU A 164 -9.42 -5.15 -16.33
C GLU A 164 -9.14 -5.56 -14.88
N GLU A 165 -9.94 -6.47 -14.34
CA GLU A 165 -9.72 -7.04 -13.01
C GLU A 165 -8.44 -7.88 -12.99
N PHE A 166 -8.21 -8.69 -14.03
CA PHE A 166 -6.97 -9.43 -14.18
C PHE A 166 -5.75 -8.50 -14.26
N GLU A 167 -5.81 -7.41 -15.03
CA GLU A 167 -4.72 -6.43 -15.09
C GLU A 167 -4.45 -5.76 -13.74
N ARG A 168 -5.51 -5.40 -13.01
CA ARG A 168 -5.40 -4.86 -11.65
C ARG A 168 -4.70 -5.85 -10.72
N ASN A 169 -5.07 -7.12 -10.79
CA ASN A 169 -4.46 -8.20 -10.01
C ASN A 169 -2.98 -8.38 -10.36
N GLN A 170 -2.61 -8.25 -11.64
CA GLN A 170 -1.22 -8.30 -12.09
C GLN A 170 -0.39 -7.11 -11.58
N ARG A 171 -0.95 -5.90 -11.54
CA ARG A 171 -0.29 -4.72 -10.92
C ARG A 171 -0.06 -4.95 -9.43
N LEU A 172 -1.07 -5.45 -8.71
CA LEU A 172 -0.93 -5.80 -7.28
C LEU A 172 0.15 -6.87 -7.07
N ASN A 173 0.22 -7.88 -7.93
CA ASN A 173 1.24 -8.92 -7.86
C ASN A 173 2.65 -8.36 -8.11
N ALA A 174 2.81 -7.45 -9.07
CA ALA A 174 4.06 -6.75 -9.33
C ALA A 174 4.47 -5.88 -8.14
N ASP A 175 3.53 -5.12 -7.57
CA ASP A 175 3.76 -4.32 -6.38
C ASP A 175 4.16 -5.17 -5.16
N ASN A 176 3.57 -6.35 -5.02
CA ASN A 176 3.84 -7.27 -3.92
C ASN A 176 5.14 -8.08 -4.09
N ALA A 177 5.75 -8.08 -5.28
CA ALA A 177 6.93 -8.88 -5.58
C ALA A 177 8.14 -8.40 -4.77
N ASN A 178 8.33 -9.00 -3.60
CA ASN A 178 9.54 -8.77 -2.80
C ASN A 178 10.78 -9.12 -3.64
N CYS A 179 11.73 -8.20 -3.74
CA CYS A 179 13.04 -8.39 -4.37
C CYS A 179 13.05 -8.60 -5.90
N ARG A 180 11.99 -8.22 -6.64
CA ARG A 180 12.05 -8.12 -8.12
C ARG A 180 11.85 -6.67 -8.57
N GLY A 181 12.96 -5.99 -8.81
CA GLY A 181 13.00 -4.62 -9.36
C GLY A 181 13.21 -3.52 -8.33
N LEU A 182 13.76 -2.38 -8.79
CA LEU A 182 14.03 -1.17 -8.01
C LEU A 182 12.75 -0.46 -7.47
N MET A 183 11.56 -0.97 -7.84
CA MET A 183 10.26 -0.29 -7.73
C MET A 183 9.13 -1.13 -7.08
N ALA A 184 9.35 -2.41 -6.74
CA ALA A 184 8.29 -3.25 -6.14
C ALA A 184 8.12 -3.02 -4.62
N ARG A 185 6.92 -2.63 -4.18
CA ARG A 185 6.58 -2.22 -2.78
C ARG A 185 6.71 -3.35 -1.77
N GLY A 186 6.73 -4.59 -2.24
CA GLY A 186 6.75 -5.79 -1.41
C GLY A 186 5.42 -6.03 -0.73
N SER A 187 5.10 -7.29 -0.43
CA SER A 187 3.84 -7.65 0.23
C SER A 187 3.68 -6.99 1.60
N VAL A 188 2.43 -6.64 1.97
CA VAL A 188 2.13 -6.19 3.33
C VAL A 188 2.36 -7.35 4.29
N ARG A 189 3.25 -7.17 5.26
CA ARG A 189 3.58 -8.17 6.30
C ARG A 189 3.11 -7.68 7.66
N ARG A 190 2.80 -8.62 8.56
CA ARG A 190 2.41 -8.38 9.96
C ARG A 190 3.45 -7.63 10.81
N ALA A 191 4.67 -7.50 10.33
CA ALA A 191 5.76 -6.89 11.09
C ALA A 191 5.52 -5.38 11.36
N GLU A 192 6.03 -4.84 12.46
CA GLU A 192 5.69 -3.48 12.94
C GLU A 192 6.16 -2.31 12.06
N ALA A 193 7.08 -2.55 11.12
CA ALA A 193 7.64 -1.50 10.27
C ALA A 193 6.59 -0.96 9.30
N MET A 194 6.08 0.23 9.59
CA MET A 194 4.88 0.77 8.96
C MET A 194 5.16 1.30 7.54
N LEU A 195 6.37 1.81 7.30
CA LEU A 195 6.78 2.40 6.03
C LEU A 195 7.60 1.43 5.16
N ALA A 196 7.53 0.13 5.47
CA ALA A 196 8.22 -0.91 4.72
C ALA A 196 7.80 -0.90 3.24
N GLY A 197 8.77 -0.65 2.36
CA GLY A 197 8.58 -0.62 0.91
C GLY A 197 8.09 0.71 0.33
N LEU A 198 7.90 1.75 1.16
CA LEU A 198 7.57 3.12 0.71
C LEU A 198 8.79 4.05 0.67
N LEU A 199 9.81 3.79 1.49
CA LEU A 199 10.96 4.68 1.65
C LEU A 199 12.00 4.49 0.54
N ARG A 200 12.44 5.60 -0.06
CA ARG A 200 13.58 5.71 -0.98
C ARG A 200 14.68 6.58 -0.41
N CYS A 201 15.91 6.28 -0.78
CA CYS A 201 17.07 7.06 -0.41
C CYS A 201 17.20 8.26 -1.34
N GLY A 202 17.17 9.48 -0.81
CA GLY A 202 17.38 10.71 -1.58
C GLY A 202 18.79 10.84 -2.18
N GLN A 203 19.76 10.06 -1.71
CA GLN A 203 21.15 10.07 -2.20
C GLN A 203 21.37 9.14 -3.41
N CYS A 204 20.69 7.99 -3.46
CA CYS A 204 20.93 7.00 -4.53
C CYS A 204 19.65 6.44 -5.18
N GLY A 205 18.47 6.94 -4.84
CA GLY A 205 17.16 6.53 -5.39
C GLY A 205 16.70 5.11 -5.01
N ARG A 206 17.56 4.30 -4.40
CA ARG A 206 17.26 2.91 -4.00
C ARG A 206 16.33 2.88 -2.80
N ARG A 207 15.53 1.81 -2.69
CA ARG A 207 14.63 1.60 -1.55
C ARG A 207 15.37 1.23 -0.28
N LEU A 208 14.82 1.65 0.85
CA LEU A 208 15.37 1.30 2.16
C LEU A 208 14.89 -0.08 2.57
N HIS A 209 15.81 -0.84 3.15
CA HIS A 209 15.54 -2.13 3.76
C HIS A 209 15.19 -1.95 5.24
N VAL A 210 14.28 -2.79 5.70
CA VAL A 210 13.91 -2.89 7.11
C VAL A 210 14.79 -3.93 7.78
N SER A 211 15.37 -3.57 8.91
CA SER A 211 16.00 -4.50 9.85
C SER A 211 15.40 -4.30 11.23
N TYR A 212 15.32 -5.39 11.99
CA TYR A 212 14.84 -5.39 13.37
C TYR A 212 16.04 -5.55 14.30
N SER A 213 16.08 -4.79 15.39
CA SER A 213 17.17 -4.80 16.36
C SER A 213 16.65 -4.66 17.79
N GLY A 214 17.53 -4.82 18.79
CA GLY A 214 17.23 -4.63 20.21
C GLY A 214 16.79 -5.91 20.93
N ASN A 215 16.76 -5.85 22.27
CA ASN A 215 16.38 -6.97 23.13
C ASN A 215 14.86 -7.23 22.97
N GLY A 216 14.51 -8.27 22.21
CA GLY A 216 13.12 -8.60 21.82
C GLY A 216 12.77 -8.36 20.35
N GLY A 217 13.63 -7.76 19.53
CA GLY A 217 13.43 -7.67 18.07
C GLY A 217 12.35 -6.69 17.58
N PHE A 218 11.85 -5.80 18.43
CA PHE A 218 10.78 -4.85 18.08
C PHE A 218 11.28 -3.50 17.56
N CYS A 219 12.59 -3.18 17.66
CA CYS A 219 13.08 -1.88 17.19
C CYS A 219 13.34 -1.90 15.68
N VAL A 220 12.42 -1.32 14.92
CA VAL A 220 12.51 -1.11 13.47
C VAL A 220 13.64 -0.14 13.14
N ARG A 221 14.47 -0.51 12.16
CA ARG A 221 15.50 0.35 11.58
C ARG A 221 15.41 0.31 10.06
N TYR A 222 15.43 1.49 9.43
CA TYR A 222 15.48 1.63 7.98
C TYR A 222 16.91 1.91 7.54
N SER A 223 17.39 1.20 6.51
CA SER A 223 18.75 1.36 6.01
C SER A 223 18.84 1.16 4.50
N CYS A 224 19.57 2.02 3.81
CA CYS A 224 19.90 1.83 2.40
C CYS A 224 21.11 0.90 2.27
N ARG A 225 20.84 -0.37 1.93
CA ARG A 225 21.87 -1.42 1.81
C ARG A 225 22.22 -1.81 0.37
N GLY A 226 21.61 -1.18 -0.64
CA GLY A 226 21.77 -1.62 -2.04
C GLY A 226 23.22 -1.65 -2.53
N ALA A 227 24.01 -0.61 -2.22
CA ALA A 227 25.43 -0.57 -2.60
C ALA A 227 26.29 -1.52 -1.74
N HIS A 228 25.99 -1.64 -0.44
CA HIS A 228 26.66 -2.60 0.45
C HIS A 228 26.44 -4.06 0.04
N LEU A 229 25.22 -4.43 -0.33
CA LEU A 229 24.88 -5.82 -0.71
C LEU A 229 25.46 -6.20 -2.08
N ASN A 230 25.51 -5.26 -3.02
CA ASN A 230 25.96 -5.55 -4.39
C ASN A 230 27.47 -5.33 -4.59
N HIS A 231 28.09 -4.42 -3.82
CA HIS A 231 29.46 -3.94 -4.04
C HIS A 231 30.31 -3.86 -2.76
N GLY A 232 29.79 -4.26 -1.59
CA GLY A 232 30.55 -4.27 -0.33
C GLY A 232 30.86 -2.88 0.25
N THR A 233 30.27 -1.81 -0.28
CA THR A 233 30.53 -0.43 0.16
C THR A 233 29.77 -0.06 1.44
N GLN A 234 30.07 1.10 2.03
CA GLN A 234 29.29 1.62 3.17
C GLN A 234 27.81 1.88 2.79
N THR A 235 26.92 1.82 3.78
CA THR A 235 25.49 2.11 3.61
C THR A 235 25.24 3.62 3.46
N CYS A 236 24.43 4.04 2.48
CA CYS A 236 24.19 5.48 2.23
C CYS A 236 23.51 6.18 3.42
N ILE A 237 22.40 5.63 3.92
CA ILE A 237 21.62 6.21 5.00
C ILE A 237 21.08 5.12 5.93
N SER A 238 20.97 5.42 7.23
CA SER A 238 20.44 4.49 8.25
C SER A 238 19.86 5.25 9.44
N PHE A 239 18.62 4.94 9.83
CA PHE A 239 17.92 5.60 10.94
C PHE A 239 16.86 4.70 11.59
N GLY A 240 16.47 5.04 12.83
CA GLY A 240 15.44 4.31 13.58
C GLY A 240 14.03 4.62 13.10
N GLY A 241 13.17 3.61 13.01
CA GLY A 241 11.85 3.72 12.41
C GLY A 241 10.79 4.38 13.28
N MET A 242 10.88 4.33 14.61
CA MET A 242 9.75 4.71 15.49
C MET A 242 9.31 6.17 15.34
N ARG A 243 10.24 7.14 15.36
CA ARG A 243 9.91 8.57 15.23
C ARG A 243 9.40 8.91 13.82
N VAL A 244 9.98 8.27 12.81
CA VAL A 244 9.61 8.48 11.41
C VAL A 244 8.22 7.89 11.12
N ASP A 245 7.98 6.65 11.57
CA ASP A 245 6.69 5.98 11.45
C ASP A 245 5.58 6.81 12.13
N ALA A 246 5.82 7.29 13.35
CA ALA A 246 4.86 8.13 14.08
C ALA A 246 4.59 9.47 13.37
N ALA A 247 5.65 10.16 12.90
CA ALA A 247 5.50 11.46 12.25
C ALA A 247 4.76 11.35 10.91
N VAL A 248 5.08 10.34 10.09
CA VAL A 248 4.36 10.11 8.83
C VAL A 248 2.90 9.71 9.10
N SER A 249 2.65 8.87 10.11
CA SER A 249 1.27 8.54 10.51
C SER A 249 0.48 9.77 10.92
N ALA A 250 1.06 10.63 11.76
CA ALA A 250 0.41 11.84 12.21
C ALA A 250 0.07 12.76 11.03
N GLU A 251 0.98 12.92 10.07
CA GLU A 251 0.75 13.76 8.90
C GLU A 251 -0.34 13.19 7.97
N VAL A 252 -0.34 11.88 7.75
CA VAL A 252 -1.39 11.21 6.98
C VAL A 252 -2.75 11.36 7.68
N LEU A 253 -2.81 11.16 9.00
CA LEU A 253 -4.05 11.34 9.76
C LEU A 253 -4.52 12.79 9.76
N ARG A 254 -3.60 13.76 9.81
CA ARG A 254 -3.92 15.19 9.72
C ARG A 254 -4.59 15.54 8.40
N LEU A 255 -4.08 14.99 7.28
CA LEU A 255 -4.66 15.20 5.95
C LEU A 255 -5.94 14.40 5.72
N LEU A 256 -6.05 13.20 6.31
CA LEU A 256 -7.25 12.37 6.28
C LEU A 256 -8.32 12.76 7.30
N SER A 257 -8.06 13.77 8.14
CA SER A 257 -9.05 14.37 9.07
C SER A 257 -10.26 14.91 8.27
N PRO A 258 -11.35 15.41 8.90
CA PRO A 258 -12.68 15.44 8.28
C PRO A 258 -12.77 16.16 6.91
N LEU A 259 -11.83 17.07 6.60
CA LEU A 259 -11.70 17.66 5.26
C LEU A 259 -11.31 16.64 4.17
N GLY A 260 -10.40 15.71 4.46
CA GLY A 260 -9.98 14.64 3.54
C GLY A 260 -11.07 13.59 3.31
N ILE A 261 -11.84 13.22 4.35
CA ILE A 261 -13.01 12.33 4.18
C ILE A 261 -14.12 13.03 3.40
N LYS A 262 -14.37 14.31 3.67
CA LYS A 262 -15.35 15.10 2.91
C LYS A 262 -14.98 15.18 1.43
N ALA A 263 -13.70 15.44 1.10
CA ALA A 263 -13.21 15.45 -0.28
C ALA A 263 -13.29 14.06 -0.94
N ALA A 264 -12.95 12.98 -0.24
CA ALA A 264 -13.08 11.62 -0.75
C ALA A 264 -14.55 11.24 -1.02
N LEU A 265 -15.47 11.63 -0.13
CA LEU A 265 -16.90 11.43 -0.32
C LEU A 265 -17.46 12.25 -1.48
N MET A 266 -16.94 13.46 -1.72
CA MET A 266 -17.31 14.29 -2.88
C MET A 266 -16.81 13.66 -4.18
N ALA A 267 -15.55 13.21 -4.25
CA ALA A 267 -15.01 12.53 -5.42
C ALA A 267 -15.76 11.21 -5.72
N VAL A 268 -16.16 10.48 -4.67
CA VAL A 268 -17.01 9.28 -4.81
C VAL A 268 -18.41 9.65 -5.33
N ALA A 269 -19.00 10.76 -4.85
CA ALA A 269 -20.28 11.25 -5.34
C ALA A 269 -20.22 11.72 -6.81
N GLU A 270 -19.17 12.42 -7.22
CA GLU A 270 -18.93 12.80 -8.63
C GLU A 270 -18.77 11.58 -9.52
N ARG A 271 -18.03 10.57 -9.05
CA ARG A 271 -17.87 9.30 -9.78
C ARG A 271 -19.21 8.55 -9.89
N TYR A 272 -20.06 8.59 -8.86
CA TYR A 272 -21.41 8.02 -8.94
C TYR A 272 -22.30 8.78 -9.91
N ALA A 273 -22.22 10.12 -9.96
CA ALA A 273 -22.96 10.92 -10.93
C ALA A 273 -22.55 10.55 -12.37
N ALA A 274 -21.25 10.45 -12.65
CA ALA A 274 -20.75 10.02 -13.97
C ALA A 274 -21.18 8.60 -14.36
N ILE A 275 -21.25 7.67 -13.39
CA ILE A 275 -21.76 6.30 -13.61
C ILE A 275 -23.27 6.31 -13.84
N ALA A 276 -24.03 7.16 -13.13
CA ALA A 276 -25.47 7.32 -13.33
C ALA A 276 -25.78 7.85 -14.73
N ASP A 277 -25.03 8.85 -15.21
CA ASP A 277 -25.16 9.38 -16.58
C ASP A 277 -24.84 8.31 -17.63
N THR A 278 -23.77 7.54 -17.42
CA THR A 278 -23.38 6.43 -18.30
C THR A 278 -24.44 5.33 -18.33
N ARG A 279 -25.06 5.03 -17.19
CA ARG A 279 -26.16 4.05 -17.07
C ARG A 279 -27.40 4.54 -17.78
N GLN A 280 -27.78 5.81 -17.62
CA GLN A 280 -28.91 6.41 -18.31
C GLN A 280 -28.72 6.38 -19.83
N GLN A 281 -27.51 6.67 -20.32
CA GLN A 281 -27.18 6.56 -21.75
C GLN A 281 -27.29 5.12 -22.27
N ALA A 282 -26.83 4.13 -21.48
CA ALA A 282 -26.95 2.72 -21.84
C ALA A 282 -28.41 2.24 -21.86
N GLU A 283 -29.24 2.70 -20.92
CA GLU A 283 -30.68 2.41 -20.87
C GLU A 283 -31.42 2.95 -22.10
N LEU A 284 -31.12 4.19 -22.49
CA LEU A 284 -31.67 4.81 -23.70
C LEU A 284 -31.23 4.07 -24.98
N ALA A 285 -29.96 3.66 -25.05
CA ALA A 285 -29.45 2.87 -26.18
C ALA A 285 -30.13 1.50 -26.29
N LEU A 286 -30.33 0.82 -25.16
CA LEU A 286 -31.06 -0.45 -25.11
C LEU A 286 -32.52 -0.29 -25.53
N THR A 287 -33.20 0.76 -25.04
CA THR A 287 -34.59 1.06 -25.39
C THR A 287 -34.73 1.29 -26.89
N ARG A 288 -33.80 2.05 -27.49
CA ARG A 288 -33.76 2.27 -28.93
C ARG A 288 -33.52 0.98 -29.72
N ALA A 289 -32.56 0.15 -29.29
CA ALA A 289 -32.27 -1.12 -29.96
C ALA A 289 -33.50 -2.05 -29.95
N ARG A 290 -34.22 -2.13 -28.81
CA ARG A 290 -35.45 -2.92 -28.68
C ARG A 290 -36.55 -2.42 -29.63
N TYR A 291 -36.71 -1.11 -29.73
CA TYR A 291 -37.66 -0.50 -30.67
C TYR A 291 -37.32 -0.83 -32.14
N GLU A 292 -36.06 -0.68 -32.53
CA GLU A 292 -35.60 -0.98 -33.90
C GLU A 292 -35.74 -2.48 -34.24
N ALA A 293 -35.54 -3.37 -33.26
CA ALA A 293 -35.76 -4.81 -33.42
C ALA A 293 -37.25 -5.16 -33.60
N ASP A 294 -38.15 -4.53 -32.83
CA ASP A 294 -39.60 -4.73 -32.99
C ASP A 294 -40.11 -4.17 -34.32
N LEU A 295 -39.57 -3.04 -34.79
CA LEU A 295 -39.87 -2.49 -36.11
C LEU A 295 -39.43 -3.45 -37.22
N ALA A 296 -38.22 -4.00 -37.15
CA ALA A 296 -37.72 -4.96 -38.12
C ALA A 296 -38.55 -6.26 -38.14
N ARG A 297 -39.02 -6.72 -36.97
CA ARG A 297 -39.95 -7.86 -36.86
C ARG A 297 -41.26 -7.57 -37.60
N ARG A 298 -41.89 -6.42 -37.36
CA ARG A 298 -43.14 -6.04 -38.04
C ARG A 298 -42.98 -5.94 -39.56
N GLN A 299 -41.82 -5.51 -40.04
CA GLN A 299 -41.51 -5.48 -41.48
C GLN A 299 -41.40 -6.88 -42.08
N TYR A 300 -40.77 -7.81 -41.35
CA TYR A 300 -40.71 -9.22 -41.73
C TYR A 300 -42.11 -9.86 -41.74
N ASP A 301 -42.90 -9.65 -40.67
CA ASP A 301 -44.25 -10.22 -40.53
C ASP A 301 -45.22 -9.72 -41.63
N ALA A 302 -44.99 -8.53 -42.20
CA ALA A 302 -45.84 -7.92 -43.22
C ALA A 302 -45.52 -8.37 -44.66
N VAL A 303 -44.42 -9.11 -44.90
CA VAL A 303 -44.01 -9.51 -46.25
C VAL A 303 -44.77 -10.76 -46.71
N ASP A 304 -45.12 -10.83 -47.99
CA ASP A 304 -45.72 -12.03 -48.58
C ASP A 304 -44.70 -13.20 -48.60
N PRO A 305 -45.01 -14.36 -48.00
CA PRO A 305 -44.13 -15.54 -47.97
C PRO A 305 -43.67 -16.05 -49.34
N THR A 306 -44.40 -15.73 -50.43
CA THR A 306 -43.98 -16.10 -51.79
C THR A 306 -42.77 -15.29 -52.29
N ASN A 307 -42.50 -14.11 -51.71
CA ASN A 307 -41.33 -13.28 -52.02
C ASN A 307 -40.09 -13.72 -51.21
N ARG A 308 -39.63 -14.96 -51.44
CA ARG A 308 -38.56 -15.62 -50.66
C ARG A 308 -37.29 -14.79 -50.47
N LEU A 309 -36.84 -14.06 -51.50
CA LEU A 309 -35.62 -13.24 -51.43
C LEU A 309 -35.80 -12.03 -50.50
N VAL A 310 -36.98 -11.40 -50.50
CA VAL A 310 -37.29 -10.24 -49.65
C VAL A 310 -37.49 -10.70 -48.21
N ALA A 311 -38.16 -11.83 -48.00
CA ALA A 311 -38.33 -12.43 -46.68
C ALA A 311 -36.97 -12.78 -46.04
N ALA A 312 -36.06 -13.40 -46.80
CA ALA A 312 -34.72 -13.73 -46.31
C ALA A 312 -33.88 -12.49 -45.92
N GLU A 313 -33.94 -11.42 -46.70
CA GLU A 313 -33.25 -10.16 -46.39
C GLU A 313 -33.84 -9.48 -45.13
N LEU A 314 -35.17 -9.48 -44.98
CA LEU A 314 -35.84 -8.91 -43.80
C LEU A 314 -35.57 -9.74 -42.54
N GLU A 315 -35.52 -11.07 -42.66
CA GLU A 315 -35.11 -11.98 -41.59
C GLU A 315 -33.67 -11.70 -41.14
N GLN A 316 -32.74 -11.54 -42.10
CA GLN A 316 -31.35 -11.19 -41.79
C GLN A 316 -31.23 -9.85 -41.07
N ARG A 317 -32.01 -8.84 -41.49
CA ARG A 317 -32.07 -7.53 -40.81
C ARG A 317 -32.62 -7.64 -39.39
N TRP A 318 -33.68 -8.42 -39.19
CA TRP A 318 -34.25 -8.65 -37.87
C TRP A 318 -33.26 -9.36 -36.94
N ASN A 319 -32.61 -10.43 -37.42
CA ASN A 319 -31.56 -11.15 -36.68
C ASN A 319 -30.39 -10.23 -36.29
N THR A 320 -30.00 -9.31 -37.18
CA THR A 320 -28.95 -8.32 -36.90
C THR A 320 -29.37 -7.35 -35.79
N ARG A 321 -30.64 -6.91 -35.78
CA ARG A 321 -31.18 -6.03 -34.72
C ARG A 321 -31.34 -6.75 -33.39
N LEU A 322 -31.75 -8.03 -33.39
CA LEU A 322 -31.79 -8.85 -32.17
C LEU A 322 -30.39 -9.03 -31.55
N ALA A 323 -29.37 -9.25 -32.38
CA ALA A 323 -27.99 -9.32 -31.90
C ALA A 323 -27.50 -7.98 -31.31
N GLU A 324 -27.98 -6.84 -31.82
CA GLU A 324 -27.68 -5.52 -31.24
C GLU A 324 -28.40 -5.31 -29.91
N VAL A 325 -29.66 -5.75 -29.76
CA VAL A 325 -30.36 -5.73 -28.48
C VAL A 325 -29.57 -6.49 -27.44
N GLN A 326 -29.15 -7.72 -27.75
CA GLN A 326 -28.36 -8.54 -26.82
C GLN A 326 -27.05 -7.84 -26.41
N ARG A 327 -26.32 -7.22 -27.34
CA ARG A 327 -25.11 -6.43 -27.02
C ARG A 327 -25.39 -5.27 -26.07
N GLN A 328 -26.49 -4.55 -26.26
CA GLN A 328 -26.85 -3.43 -25.39
C GLN A 328 -27.36 -3.90 -24.02
N GLU A 329 -28.02 -5.05 -23.94
CA GLU A 329 -28.40 -5.69 -22.67
C GLU A 329 -27.16 -6.08 -21.86
N GLU A 330 -26.22 -6.78 -22.48
CA GLU A 330 -24.94 -7.17 -21.86
C GLU A 330 -24.17 -5.93 -21.35
N ARG A 331 -24.16 -4.84 -22.13
CA ARG A 331 -23.53 -3.58 -21.73
C ARG A 331 -24.25 -2.90 -20.56
N PHE A 332 -25.59 -2.89 -20.56
CA PHE A 332 -26.39 -2.32 -19.47
C PHE A 332 -26.23 -3.10 -18.17
N ASP A 333 -26.23 -4.43 -18.25
CA ASP A 333 -26.04 -5.33 -17.12
C ASP A 333 -24.63 -5.23 -16.54
N ALA A 334 -23.60 -5.12 -17.39
CA ALA A 334 -22.22 -4.88 -16.96
C ALA A 334 -22.06 -3.58 -16.14
N ILE A 335 -22.84 -2.53 -16.44
CA ILE A 335 -22.86 -1.27 -15.67
C ILE A 335 -23.65 -1.44 -14.35
N GLY A 336 -24.60 -2.38 -14.28
CA GLY A 336 -25.46 -2.61 -13.11
C GLY A 336 -24.85 -3.43 -11.98
N MET A 337 -23.82 -4.24 -12.25
CA MET A 337 -23.21 -5.12 -11.24
C MET A 337 -22.26 -4.39 -10.27
N ASP A 338 -21.93 -3.13 -10.53
CA ASP A 338 -20.98 -2.35 -9.71
C ASP A 338 -21.73 -1.47 -8.69
N LYS A 339 -22.25 -2.06 -7.60
CA LYS A 339 -22.66 -1.27 -6.43
C LYS A 339 -22.42 -1.96 -5.08
N PRO A 340 -21.65 -1.28 -4.23
CA PRO A 340 -22.13 -0.79 -2.95
C PRO A 340 -22.38 0.71 -3.08
N SER A 341 -23.64 1.16 -2.97
CA SER A 341 -23.92 2.56 -2.67
C SER A 341 -23.81 2.75 -1.17
N LEU A 342 -22.97 3.68 -0.72
CA LEU A 342 -22.95 4.09 0.68
C LEU A 342 -24.29 4.74 1.01
N SER A 343 -25.03 4.14 1.93
CA SER A 343 -26.24 4.71 2.50
C SER A 343 -25.94 6.05 3.19
N PRO A 344 -26.93 6.94 3.34
CA PRO A 344 -26.75 8.20 4.07
C PRO A 344 -26.20 7.98 5.49
N THR A 345 -26.63 6.91 6.15
CA THR A 345 -26.18 6.50 7.49
C THR A 345 -24.73 6.00 7.49
N GLU A 346 -24.29 5.27 6.47
CA GLU A 346 -22.86 4.89 6.33
C GLU A 346 -21.97 6.09 6.03
N ARG A 347 -22.47 7.05 5.23
CA ARG A 347 -21.76 8.31 4.95
C ARG A 347 -21.56 9.13 6.22
N GLU A 348 -22.58 9.22 7.06
CA GLU A 348 -22.53 9.93 8.33
C GLU A 348 -21.61 9.23 9.34
N ARG A 349 -21.63 7.89 9.39
CA ARG A 349 -20.65 7.09 10.16
C ARG A 349 -19.21 7.28 9.69
N LEU A 350 -18.97 7.36 8.39
CA LEU A 350 -17.63 7.61 7.85
C LEU A 350 -17.14 9.03 8.21
N LEU A 351 -18.03 10.02 8.19
CA LEU A 351 -17.72 11.38 8.63
C LEU A 351 -17.45 11.46 10.14
N SER A 352 -18.22 10.75 10.97
CA SER A 352 -17.98 10.68 12.42
C SER A 352 -16.68 9.95 12.75
N LEU A 353 -16.34 8.89 12.00
CA LEU A 353 -15.04 8.20 12.10
C LEU A 353 -13.86 9.10 11.69
N GLY A 354 -14.08 10.03 10.76
CA GLY A 354 -13.08 11.03 10.37
C GLY A 354 -12.73 12.04 11.47
N ALA A 355 -13.70 12.35 12.33
CA ALA A 355 -13.48 13.22 13.48
C ALA A 355 -12.62 12.55 14.56
N ASP A 356 -12.64 11.21 14.65
CA ASP A 356 -11.95 10.43 15.68
C ASP A 356 -10.90 9.46 15.09
N LEU A 357 -10.37 9.80 13.92
CA LEU A 357 -9.50 8.92 13.12
C LEU A 357 -8.21 8.54 13.87
N HIS A 358 -7.71 9.43 14.74
CA HIS A 358 -6.54 9.16 15.58
C HIS A 358 -6.80 8.05 16.61
N THR A 359 -7.99 8.04 17.21
CA THR A 359 -8.44 7.03 18.17
C THR A 359 -8.66 5.69 17.48
N ALA A 360 -9.30 5.71 16.30
CA ALA A 360 -9.47 4.51 15.47
C ALA A 360 -8.12 3.92 15.02
N TRP A 361 -7.17 4.77 14.60
CA TRP A 361 -5.84 4.32 14.18
C TRP A 361 -5.06 3.60 15.28
N SER A 362 -5.23 4.07 16.52
CA SER A 362 -4.53 3.56 17.70
C SER A 362 -5.27 2.40 18.38
N HIS A 363 -6.47 2.04 17.91
CA HIS A 363 -7.29 0.99 18.51
C HIS A 363 -6.59 -0.40 18.43
N PRO A 364 -6.62 -1.22 19.50
CA PRO A 364 -5.96 -2.54 19.53
C PRO A 364 -6.43 -3.50 18.45
N GLY A 365 -7.68 -3.37 17.99
CA GLY A 365 -8.25 -4.17 16.90
C GLY A 365 -7.72 -3.82 15.50
N VAL A 366 -7.05 -2.67 15.32
CA VAL A 366 -6.49 -2.28 14.03
C VAL A 366 -5.10 -2.90 13.86
N THR A 367 -5.01 -3.90 12.99
CA THR A 367 -3.76 -4.59 12.70
C THR A 367 -2.76 -3.67 11.97
N ALA A 368 -1.46 -3.91 12.17
CA ALA A 368 -0.40 -3.21 11.43
C ALA A 368 -0.53 -3.37 9.90
N GLU A 369 -1.16 -4.45 9.44
CA GLU A 369 -1.48 -4.68 8.02
C GLU A 369 -2.50 -3.66 7.49
N THR A 370 -3.56 -3.40 8.26
CA THR A 370 -4.59 -2.41 7.90
C THR A 370 -4.00 -1.01 7.80
N ARG A 371 -3.18 -0.61 8.78
CA ARG A 371 -2.46 0.68 8.77
C ARG A 371 -1.60 0.85 7.51
N LYS A 372 -0.85 -0.20 7.13
CA LYS A 372 -0.03 -0.19 5.92
C LYS A 372 -0.83 -0.10 4.63
N ARG A 373 -2.00 -0.76 4.57
CA ARG A 373 -2.90 -0.66 3.40
C ARG A 373 -3.38 0.77 3.22
N ILE A 374 -3.79 1.44 4.31
CA ILE A 374 -4.19 2.85 4.28
C ILE A 374 -3.03 3.72 3.80
N LEU A 375 -1.85 3.60 4.40
CA LEU A 375 -0.68 4.40 3.98
C LEU A 375 -0.33 4.20 2.51
N ARG A 376 -0.39 2.97 1.99
CA ARG A 376 -0.08 2.66 0.59
C ARG A 376 -1.14 3.12 -0.41
N ALA A 377 -2.37 3.31 0.06
CA ALA A 377 -3.47 3.85 -0.74
C ALA A 377 -3.33 5.37 -0.93
N VAL A 378 -2.80 6.07 0.07
CA VAL A 378 -2.71 7.54 0.06
C VAL A 378 -1.33 8.04 -0.39
N LEU A 379 -0.26 7.28 -0.11
CA LEU A 379 1.11 7.63 -0.46
C LEU A 379 1.64 6.84 -1.67
N GLU A 380 2.32 7.54 -2.57
CA GLU A 380 3.06 6.99 -3.70
C GLU A 380 4.44 6.47 -3.24
N GLU A 381 5.23 7.35 -2.64
CA GLU A 381 6.54 7.03 -2.08
C GLU A 381 6.97 8.10 -1.08
N ILE A 382 8.06 7.83 -0.35
CA ILE A 382 8.65 8.78 0.57
C ILE A 382 10.14 8.84 0.28
N VAL A 383 10.64 9.99 -0.17
CA VAL A 383 12.07 10.20 -0.40
C VAL A 383 12.70 10.70 0.90
N VAL A 384 13.78 10.04 1.33
CA VAL A 384 14.43 10.32 2.61
C VAL A 384 15.85 10.82 2.41
N THR A 385 16.12 12.00 2.94
CA THR A 385 17.46 12.60 2.97
C THR A 385 17.90 12.77 4.42
N LEU A 386 19.19 12.52 4.69
CA LEU A 386 19.78 12.73 6.01
C LEU A 386 20.65 13.97 5.95
N THR A 387 20.29 14.96 6.77
CA THR A 387 21.06 16.19 7.01
C THR A 387 21.60 16.11 8.45
N GLU A 388 22.61 16.91 8.83
CA GLU A 388 23.22 16.84 10.16
C GLU A 388 22.17 16.92 11.29
N GLY A 389 21.94 15.79 11.97
CA GLY A 389 20.98 15.67 13.07
C GLY A 389 19.49 15.66 12.67
N ARG A 390 19.13 15.66 11.37
CA ARG A 390 17.74 15.70 10.89
C ARG A 390 17.48 14.65 9.82
N ILE A 391 16.26 14.14 9.79
CA ILE A 391 15.73 13.22 8.78
C ILE A 391 14.67 14.00 8.01
N GLU A 392 14.97 14.33 6.77
CA GLU A 392 14.06 15.02 5.86
C GLU A 392 13.31 13.98 5.04
N LEU A 393 11.98 14.07 5.05
CA LEU A 393 11.05 13.15 4.42
C LEU A 393 10.21 13.95 3.44
N LEU A 394 10.30 13.65 2.15
CA LEU A 394 9.41 14.18 1.13
C LEU A 394 8.35 13.12 0.82
N LEU A 395 7.12 13.36 1.26
CA LEU A 395 5.96 12.48 1.05
C LEU A 395 5.35 12.82 -0.30
N HIS A 396 5.29 11.83 -1.19
CA HIS A 396 4.62 11.95 -2.48
C HIS A 396 3.22 11.36 -2.37
N TRP A 397 2.20 12.17 -2.59
CA TRP A 397 0.80 11.76 -2.46
C TRP A 397 0.28 11.16 -3.77
N ARG A 398 -0.74 10.31 -3.69
CA ARG A 398 -1.43 9.70 -4.85
C ARG A 398 -2.25 10.68 -5.71
N GLY A 399 -1.99 11.98 -5.62
CA GLY A 399 -2.59 13.04 -6.42
C GLY A 399 -1.56 14.02 -7.02
N GLY A 400 -0.27 13.72 -6.94
CA GLY A 400 0.80 14.58 -7.47
C GLY A 400 1.29 15.68 -6.51
N ASP A 401 0.62 15.87 -5.37
CA ASP A 401 1.08 16.78 -4.32
C ASP A 401 2.26 16.21 -3.53
N HIS A 402 3.02 17.11 -2.90
CA HIS A 402 4.20 16.79 -2.12
C HIS A 402 4.19 17.50 -0.77
N THR A 403 4.48 16.77 0.31
CA THR A 403 4.63 17.37 1.64
C THR A 403 6.02 17.06 2.19
N SER A 404 6.72 18.10 2.66
CA SER A 404 8.01 17.95 3.35
C SER A 404 7.81 17.85 4.85
N LEU A 405 8.45 16.86 5.48
CA LEU A 405 8.40 16.58 6.90
C LEU A 405 9.82 16.41 7.45
N VAL A 406 10.13 17.07 8.56
CA VAL A 406 11.45 17.02 9.19
C VAL A 406 11.36 16.37 10.56
N VAL A 407 12.11 15.29 10.76
CA VAL A 407 12.14 14.53 12.01
C VAL A 407 13.53 14.61 12.63
N PRO A 408 13.68 14.96 13.92
CA PRO A 408 14.98 15.00 14.57
C PRO A 408 15.59 13.60 14.68
N ARG A 409 16.85 13.47 14.29
CA ARG A 409 17.61 12.23 14.46
C ARG A 409 18.09 12.11 15.90
N ASN A 410 17.88 10.95 16.52
CA ASN A 410 18.48 10.69 17.83
C ASN A 410 20.01 10.73 17.72
N ARG A 411 20.66 11.53 18.58
CA ARG A 411 22.12 11.52 18.72
C ARG A 411 22.57 10.20 19.35
N THR A 412 23.81 9.79 19.09
CA THR A 412 24.43 8.65 19.79
C THR A 412 24.29 8.86 21.30
N GLY A 413 23.68 7.91 22.01
CA GLY A 413 23.38 8.00 23.45
C GLY A 413 21.95 8.46 23.81
N GLN A 414 21.15 8.97 22.86
CA GLN A 414 19.74 9.29 23.09
C GLN A 414 18.82 8.12 22.72
N HIS A 415 18.26 7.45 23.74
CA HIS A 415 17.29 6.35 23.59
C HIS A 415 15.87 6.77 23.99
N ARG A 416 14.87 5.91 23.72
CA ARG A 416 13.44 6.12 24.06
C ARG A 416 13.18 6.59 25.49
N TYR A 417 14.08 6.23 26.42
CA TYR A 417 13.99 6.56 27.84
C TYR A 417 14.87 7.75 28.27
N SER A 418 15.36 8.57 27.33
CA SER A 418 16.07 9.81 27.67
C SER A 418 15.04 10.83 28.09
N SER A 419 15.14 11.37 29.31
CA SER A 419 14.26 12.44 29.78
C SER A 419 14.35 13.65 28.83
N ASP A 420 13.23 14.34 28.64
CA ASP A 420 13.13 15.48 27.72
C ASP A 420 14.15 16.57 28.05
N VAL A 421 14.57 17.32 27.02
CA VAL A 421 15.49 18.47 27.14
C VAL A 421 15.00 19.44 28.22
N GLU A 422 13.69 19.62 28.32
CA GLU A 422 13.03 20.43 29.34
C GLU A 422 13.28 19.93 30.78
N VAL A 423 13.29 18.61 31.00
CA VAL A 423 13.58 18.01 32.30
C VAL A 423 15.05 18.18 32.65
N GLN A 424 15.95 18.09 31.66
CA GLN A 424 17.37 18.35 31.86
C GLN A 424 17.62 19.81 32.27
N ASP A 425 16.97 20.77 31.61
CA ASP A 425 17.11 22.19 31.93
C ASP A 425 16.48 22.53 33.28
N LEU A 426 15.34 21.92 33.61
CA LEU A 426 14.70 22.05 34.92
C LEU A 426 15.60 21.49 36.03
N ILE A 427 16.17 20.30 35.87
CA ILE A 427 17.10 19.73 36.86
C ILE A 427 18.34 20.60 36.98
N ARG A 428 18.88 21.14 35.87
CA ARG A 428 20.02 22.06 35.92
C ARG A 428 19.71 23.34 36.70
N ALA A 429 18.50 23.90 36.55
CA ALA A 429 18.06 25.06 37.31
C ALA A 429 17.87 24.73 38.80
N LEU A 430 17.23 23.59 39.11
CA LEU A 430 16.97 23.18 40.49
C LEU A 430 18.26 22.76 41.23
N SER A 431 19.22 22.14 40.55
CA SER A 431 20.52 21.77 41.13
C SER A 431 21.36 22.96 41.61
N ARG A 432 21.02 24.18 41.19
CA ARG A 432 21.66 25.42 41.71
C ARG A 432 21.06 25.92 43.01
N GLN A 433 19.89 25.41 43.40
CA GLN A 433 19.09 25.94 44.52
C GLN A 433 18.71 24.88 45.57
N GLN A 434 18.75 23.60 45.20
CA GLN A 434 18.18 22.52 46.00
C GLN A 434 19.08 21.28 45.98
N THR A 435 19.07 20.53 47.09
CA THR A 435 19.73 19.22 47.17
C THR A 435 19.03 18.18 46.28
N ASP A 436 19.76 17.15 45.84
CA ASP A 436 19.25 16.11 44.94
C ASP A 436 17.94 15.44 45.47
N GLY A 437 17.78 15.33 46.80
CA GLY A 437 16.55 14.85 47.43
C GLY A 437 15.36 15.82 47.30
N ALA A 438 15.59 17.12 47.46
CA ALA A 438 14.57 18.15 47.27
C ALA A 438 14.16 18.32 45.80
N ILE A 439 15.12 18.15 44.87
CA ILE A 439 14.84 18.08 43.43
C ILE A 439 13.90 16.91 43.12
N ALA A 440 14.18 15.73 43.67
CA ALA A 440 13.33 14.54 43.46
C ALA A 440 11.89 14.78 43.95
N ALA A 441 11.73 15.38 45.14
CA ALA A 441 10.43 15.74 45.69
C ALA A 441 9.69 16.77 44.80
N THR A 442 10.40 17.77 44.29
CA THR A 442 9.83 18.79 43.39
C THR A 442 9.37 18.19 42.06
N LEU A 443 10.18 17.34 41.44
CA LEU A 443 9.83 16.67 40.17
C LEU A 443 8.61 15.75 40.34
N ASN A 444 8.55 14.98 41.42
CA ASN A 444 7.40 14.12 41.71
C ASN A 444 6.12 14.94 42.00
N ARG A 445 6.23 16.08 42.68
CA ARG A 445 5.10 16.99 42.93
C ARG A 445 4.57 17.61 41.63
N LEU A 446 5.46 17.86 40.67
CA LEU A 446 5.11 18.32 39.33
C LEU A 446 4.63 17.18 38.41
N ASN A 447 4.49 15.97 38.92
CA ASN A 447 4.10 14.76 38.20
C ASN A 447 5.00 14.44 37.00
N ILE A 448 6.28 14.84 37.07
CA ILE A 448 7.28 14.59 36.04
C ILE A 448 7.91 13.23 36.33
N GLN A 449 7.79 12.29 35.40
CA GLN A 449 8.41 10.96 35.53
C GLN A 449 9.77 10.90 34.84
N THR A 450 10.60 9.94 35.23
CA THR A 450 11.83 9.62 34.48
C THR A 450 11.47 9.08 33.09
N GLY A 451 12.42 9.10 32.14
CA GLY A 451 12.14 8.57 30.80
C GLY A 451 11.70 7.10 30.75
N ARG A 452 11.90 6.31 31.83
CA ARG A 452 11.36 4.93 32.01
C ARG A 452 10.01 4.86 32.74
N GLY A 453 9.34 5.98 33.00
CA GLY A 453 8.07 6.03 33.74
C GLY A 453 8.19 5.83 35.25
N ASN A 454 9.41 5.80 35.81
CA ASN A 454 9.62 5.67 37.25
C ASN A 454 9.56 7.02 37.96
N PRO A 455 9.17 7.06 39.26
CA PRO A 455 9.26 8.26 40.09
C PRO A 455 10.73 8.67 40.31
N TRP A 456 10.96 9.95 40.57
CA TRP A 456 12.28 10.46 40.91
C TRP A 456 12.64 10.09 42.36
N THR A 457 13.86 9.61 42.54
CA THR A 457 14.49 9.42 43.85
C THR A 457 15.81 10.18 43.86
N GLU A 458 16.35 10.49 45.04
CA GLU A 458 17.64 11.18 45.17
C GLU A 458 18.75 10.48 44.36
N VAL A 459 18.81 9.15 44.43
CA VAL A 459 19.78 8.33 43.67
C VAL A 459 19.59 8.50 42.15
N ARG A 460 18.34 8.59 41.67
CA ARG A 460 18.04 8.78 40.24
C ARG A 460 18.39 10.20 39.77
N VAL A 461 18.12 11.22 40.59
CA VAL A 461 18.54 12.60 40.32
C VAL A 461 20.07 12.68 40.27
N ARG A 462 20.78 12.11 41.26
CA ARG A 462 22.25 12.07 41.30
C ARG A 462 22.85 11.37 40.07
N SER A 463 22.28 10.23 39.67
CA SER A 463 22.70 9.48 38.48
C SER A 463 22.47 10.27 37.19
N PHE A 464 21.30 10.90 37.06
CA PHE A 464 20.97 11.78 35.93
C PHE A 464 21.92 12.98 35.87
N ARG A 465 22.13 13.65 37.01
CA ARG A 465 23.04 14.79 37.17
C ARG A 465 24.47 14.44 36.73
N ASN A 466 25.00 13.31 37.18
CA ASN A 466 26.33 12.82 36.80
C ASN A 466 26.42 12.52 35.29
N THR A 467 25.41 11.87 34.72
CA THR A 467 25.35 11.53 33.29
C THR A 467 25.34 12.79 32.41
N HIS A 468 24.61 13.83 32.86
CA HIS A 468 24.47 15.10 32.15
C HIS A 468 25.48 16.18 32.57
N ARG A 469 26.48 15.83 33.41
CA ARG A 469 27.52 16.73 33.95
C ARG A 469 26.95 18.01 34.58
N ILE A 470 25.85 17.89 35.32
CA ILE A 470 25.24 19.00 36.06
C ILE A 470 25.95 19.12 37.43
N PRO A 471 26.36 20.31 37.90
CA PRO A 471 27.00 20.48 39.22
C PRO A 471 26.06 20.12 40.39
N VAL A 472 26.61 19.61 41.49
CA VAL A 472 25.87 19.42 42.76
C VAL A 472 25.57 20.79 43.36
N TYR A 473 24.41 20.92 44.01
CA TYR A 473 24.12 22.08 44.84
C TYR A 473 25.20 22.34 45.89
N ARG A 474 25.75 23.56 45.88
CA ARG A 474 26.68 24.04 46.91
C ARG A 474 26.05 25.16 47.71
N LEU A 475 26.02 24.96 49.03
CA LEU A 475 25.60 26.00 49.97
C LEU A 475 26.54 27.21 49.84
N GLY A 476 26.01 28.40 49.57
CA GLY A 476 26.79 29.63 49.39
C GLY A 476 27.07 30.04 47.94
N GLU A 477 26.81 29.17 46.95
CA GLU A 477 27.01 29.48 45.52
C GLU A 477 26.15 30.67 45.04
N ALA A 478 24.96 30.84 45.62
CA ALA A 478 24.09 31.99 45.34
C ALA A 478 24.71 33.31 45.84
N ALA A 479 25.31 33.30 47.04
CA ALA A 479 25.96 34.48 47.62
C ALA A 479 27.22 34.89 46.82
N GLU A 480 28.00 33.91 46.32
CA GLU A 480 29.15 34.16 45.43
C GLU A 480 28.74 34.80 44.09
N ARG A 481 27.52 34.55 43.61
CA ARG A 481 26.96 35.19 42.42
C ARG A 481 26.28 36.54 42.68
N GLY A 482 26.22 36.98 43.95
CA GLY A 482 25.45 38.16 44.33
C GLY A 482 23.93 37.98 44.27
N GLU A 483 23.44 36.74 44.20
CA GLU A 483 22.02 36.40 44.25
C GLU A 483 21.58 36.28 45.71
N LEU A 484 20.58 37.07 46.12
CA LEU A 484 19.99 37.01 47.46
C LEU A 484 18.69 36.23 47.41
N SER A 485 18.46 35.36 48.39
CA SER A 485 17.14 34.75 48.58
C SER A 485 16.10 35.83 48.90
N LEU A 486 14.82 35.51 48.72
CA LEU A 486 13.72 36.44 49.04
C LEU A 486 13.77 36.90 50.51
N GLU A 487 14.24 36.04 51.41
CA GLU A 487 14.44 36.33 52.83
C GLU A 487 15.60 37.29 53.07
N GLU A 488 16.75 37.04 52.45
CA GLU A 488 17.93 37.90 52.58
C GLU A 488 17.70 39.27 51.94
N ALA A 489 16.99 39.32 50.80
CA ALA A 489 16.58 40.56 50.15
C ALA A 489 15.60 41.36 51.03
N ALA A 490 14.63 40.69 51.66
CA ALA A 490 13.69 41.32 52.59
C ALA A 490 14.42 41.91 53.81
N ASN A 491 15.35 41.15 54.40
CA ASN A 491 16.15 41.60 55.54
C ASN A 491 17.09 42.75 55.17
N ARG A 492 17.74 42.69 54.00
CA ARG A 492 18.68 43.73 53.53
C ARG A 492 17.97 45.04 53.19
N LEU A 493 16.74 44.97 52.71
CA LEU A 493 15.91 46.14 52.38
C LEU A 493 15.06 46.62 53.58
N GLY A 494 15.04 45.88 54.69
CA GLY A 494 14.22 46.21 55.86
C GLY A 494 12.71 46.11 55.60
N VAL A 495 12.27 45.32 54.61
CA VAL A 495 10.86 45.22 54.20
C VAL A 495 10.32 43.80 54.34
N ARG A 496 8.99 43.64 54.33
CA ARG A 496 8.36 42.30 54.33
C ARG A 496 8.58 41.60 52.99
N LYS A 497 8.67 40.26 52.98
CA LYS A 497 8.85 39.42 51.76
C LYS A 497 7.85 39.77 50.64
N MET A 498 6.60 40.08 50.99
CA MET A 498 5.57 40.48 50.03
C MET A 498 5.87 41.81 49.33
N THR A 499 6.53 42.74 50.01
CA THR A 499 6.98 44.01 49.43
C THR A 499 8.10 43.77 48.42
N VAL A 500 9.04 42.85 48.70
CA VAL A 500 10.09 42.45 47.74
C VAL A 500 9.47 41.80 46.49
N LEU A 501 8.49 40.90 46.66
CA LEU A 501 7.77 40.32 45.52
C LEU A 501 7.00 41.37 44.70
N ARG A 502 6.44 42.40 45.37
CA ARG A 502 5.79 43.52 44.68
C ARG A 502 6.80 44.33 43.87
N LEU A 503 7.94 44.68 44.45
CA LEU A 503 9.03 45.40 43.77
C LEU A 503 9.62 44.61 42.59
N ILE A 504 9.62 43.28 42.66
CA ILE A 504 10.01 42.42 41.53
C ILE A 504 8.95 42.47 40.42
N ARG A 505 7.65 42.46 40.75
CA ARG A 505 6.56 42.58 39.74
C ARG A 505 6.52 43.96 39.08
N GLU A 506 6.84 45.01 39.84
CA GLU A 506 6.90 46.39 39.35
C GLU A 506 8.17 46.69 38.53
N GLY A 507 9.11 45.73 38.45
CA GLY A 507 10.34 45.85 37.66
C GLY A 507 11.48 46.61 38.36
N THR A 508 11.27 47.09 39.58
CA THR A 508 12.25 47.83 40.38
C THR A 508 13.38 46.93 40.89
N LEU A 509 13.10 45.64 41.09
CA LEU A 509 14.10 44.62 41.44
C LEU A 509 14.09 43.49 40.41
N ALA A 510 15.25 43.06 39.95
CA ALA A 510 15.38 41.88 39.11
C ALA A 510 15.13 40.62 39.95
N GLY A 511 14.15 39.79 39.55
CA GLY A 511 13.85 38.53 40.23
C GLY A 511 13.47 37.43 39.25
N SER A 512 13.94 36.22 39.50
CA SER A 512 13.61 35.02 38.72
C SER A 512 12.88 34.00 39.58
N SER A 513 11.60 33.75 39.30
CA SER A 513 10.84 32.66 39.93
C SER A 513 10.79 31.43 39.02
N LEU A 514 11.16 30.27 39.53
CA LEU A 514 10.93 28.97 38.89
C LEU A 514 9.49 28.50 39.16
N GLN A 515 8.50 29.27 38.70
CA GLN A 515 7.13 28.77 38.54
C GLN A 515 6.83 28.71 37.05
N ARG A 516 6.26 27.57 36.64
CA ARG A 516 5.89 27.21 35.27
C ARG A 516 5.29 28.41 34.54
N ARG A 517 5.88 28.82 33.40
CA ARG A 517 5.13 29.58 32.38
C ARG A 517 3.95 28.68 32.00
N SER A 518 2.75 29.02 32.46
CA SER A 518 1.52 28.32 32.09
C SER A 518 1.27 28.51 30.60
N LEU A 519 1.36 27.41 29.87
CA LEU A 519 0.78 27.29 28.54
C LEU A 519 -0.75 27.29 28.67
N GLY A 520 -1.39 28.27 28.04
CA GLY A 520 -2.77 28.20 27.53
C GLY A 520 -3.88 28.59 28.49
N ASP A 521 -4.36 29.83 28.39
CA ASP A 521 -5.75 30.19 28.72
C ASP A 521 -6.48 30.51 27.40
N PRO A 522 -7.57 29.82 27.03
CA PRO A 522 -8.35 30.11 25.84
C PRO A 522 -9.44 31.13 26.19
N GLY A 523 -9.29 32.38 25.76
CA GLY A 523 -10.42 33.30 25.75
C GLY A 523 -10.07 34.76 26.00
N SER A 524 -9.96 35.54 24.93
CA SER A 524 -10.64 36.84 24.79
C SER A 524 -10.14 37.53 23.51
N ALA A 525 -10.75 37.14 22.39
CA ALA A 525 -10.96 38.10 21.32
C ALA A 525 -12.06 39.08 21.77
N ASN A 526 -11.94 40.33 21.30
CA ASN A 526 -12.87 41.46 21.45
C ASN A 526 -12.95 42.13 22.83
N ARG A 527 -12.33 43.32 22.92
CA ARG A 527 -13.06 44.60 22.83
C ARG A 527 -12.10 45.80 22.76
N GLY A 528 -12.36 46.68 21.80
CA GLY A 528 -11.95 48.08 21.80
C GLY A 528 -11.88 48.64 20.39
N PRO A 529 -12.34 49.89 20.14
CA PRO A 529 -13.42 50.64 20.79
C PRO A 529 -14.82 50.22 20.30
#